data_AF-A0A7J7DLQ2-F1
#
_entry.id   AF-A0A7J7DLQ2-F1
#
_cell.length_a   1.000
_cell.length_b   1.000
_cell.length_c   1.000
_cell.angle_alpha   90.00
_cell.angle_beta   90.00
_cell.angle_gamma   90.00
#
_symmetry.space_group_name_H-M   'P 1'
#
loop_
_entity.id
_entity.type
_entity.pdbx_description
1 polymer ?
#
loop_
_entity_poly.entity_id
_entity_poly.type
_entity_poly.pdbx_seq_one_letter_code
_entity_poly.pdbx_strand_id
1 'polypeptide(L)'
;MNAIGSLWLLFFLSGTLINGYCSNVTSRPDIVNVGAIFTFASTIGRVAKVAIQEAVKDVNSDPNILRGTKLHVIMQNSNCSGFLGMVEALRFMETDIVAIIGPQSSVVAHIISHVANELHVPLLSFAATDPTLSSLQFPFFVRTTHSDLYQMTAIAEIIGYYGWKEVIAIFVDDDYGRNGVSALNDKLAERRCKISYKGGIHPGSVNRGDIMGLLVKVAMMQSRIIILHVNPDIGYKVFSVAQYLGLMGNGFVWMATDWLSSVLDSAVRLPSEIMDTMQGVLVLRQHTPDSERRKSFFSRWNKINGGSLGLHAYGLYAYDSVWLVAHAIDAFFNQGGLISFSNDSRLISAEGGNLHLEAMGIFDDGGLLLRNILQSNFVGLTGPFKFNPDGSLFLPAYDIINVIGTGYRQIGYWSNYSGLSTKLPEILYTMPPNRSTTSQQLYTVIWPGGTLSIPRGWVFPNNGKQLRVGVPRRVSFREFVSQERGTDNFQGFCIDVFIAAINLLPYAVPYIFIPFGNGTKNPSYSELVNMITTGNFDAAVGDIGIVTSRTKIVDFTQPYASSGLVVVAPFEKLHTGAWAFLRPLSRQMWIVTSCFFLFVGIVVWILEHRINDDFRGSPKKQIITILW
;
A
#
# COMPACT_ATOMS: atom_id res chain seq x y z
N MET A 1 -44.99 11.96 -103.73
CA MET A 1 -43.60 12.21 -104.16
C MET A 1 -43.10 13.44 -103.43
N ASN A 2 -41.91 13.31 -102.86
CA ASN A 2 -41.38 14.07 -101.73
C ASN A 2 -41.07 15.53 -102.05
N ALA A 3 -41.23 16.41 -101.04
CA ALA A 3 -40.28 17.49 -100.76
C ALA A 3 -40.54 18.12 -99.36
N ILE A 4 -39.47 18.23 -98.56
CA ILE A 4 -39.14 19.35 -97.64
C ILE A 4 -40.04 19.48 -96.38
N GLY A 5 -39.58 19.66 -95.15
CA GLY A 5 -38.28 20.00 -94.60
C GLY A 5 -38.49 20.91 -93.38
N SER A 6 -37.92 20.48 -92.25
CA SER A 6 -37.37 21.30 -91.14
C SER A 6 -38.27 21.92 -90.05
N LEU A 7 -37.86 21.57 -88.82
CA LEU A 7 -37.75 22.35 -87.58
C LEU A 7 -39.03 22.84 -86.90
N TRP A 8 -39.30 22.32 -85.69
CA TRP A 8 -39.44 23.16 -84.48
C TRP A 8 -38.98 22.37 -83.24
N LEU A 9 -38.32 23.12 -82.35
CA LEU A 9 -37.60 22.72 -81.15
C LEU A 9 -38.51 22.43 -79.94
N LEU A 10 -37.89 21.75 -78.96
CA LEU A 10 -37.93 21.97 -77.50
C LEU A 10 -38.91 21.17 -76.61
N PHE A 11 -38.31 20.68 -75.51
CA PHE A 11 -38.86 20.19 -74.24
C PHE A 11 -39.49 18.78 -74.20
N PHE A 12 -38.72 17.77 -73.79
CA PHE A 12 -38.75 17.22 -72.41
C PHE A 12 -37.79 16.02 -72.22
N LEU A 13 -36.89 16.21 -71.24
CA LEU A 13 -36.10 15.26 -70.43
C LEU A 13 -36.19 13.74 -70.66
N SER A 14 -35.02 13.11 -70.87
CA SER A 14 -34.33 12.18 -69.95
C SER A 14 -33.14 11.57 -70.70
N GLY A 15 -31.87 11.69 -70.30
CA GLY A 15 -31.34 11.59 -68.95
C GLY A 15 -30.62 10.24 -68.78
N THR A 16 -29.67 9.88 -69.65
CA THR A 16 -28.73 8.77 -69.43
C THR A 16 -27.30 9.27 -69.64
N LEU A 17 -26.74 9.77 -68.54
CA LEU A 17 -25.30 9.97 -68.40
C LEU A 17 -24.63 8.59 -68.39
N ILE A 18 -23.63 8.44 -69.24
CA ILE A 18 -22.69 7.33 -69.25
C ILE A 18 -21.97 7.36 -67.89
N ASN A 19 -22.19 6.32 -67.09
CA ASN A 19 -21.46 6.06 -65.86
C ASN A 19 -19.97 5.92 -66.17
N GLY A 20 -19.22 7.00 -65.98
CA GLY A 20 -17.80 6.93 -65.69
C GLY A 20 -17.64 6.21 -64.37
N TYR A 21 -17.08 5.00 -64.42
CA TYR A 21 -16.65 4.24 -63.26
C TYR A 21 -15.44 4.95 -62.65
N CYS A 22 -15.69 6.01 -61.87
CA CYS A 22 -14.69 6.55 -60.96
C CYS A 22 -14.50 5.51 -59.84
N SER A 23 -13.49 4.67 -60.00
CA SER A 23 -12.85 4.02 -58.86
C SER A 23 -12.45 5.13 -57.88
N ASN A 24 -13.05 5.14 -56.69
CA ASN A 24 -12.53 5.90 -55.56
C ASN A 24 -11.11 5.38 -55.26
N VAL A 25 -10.12 5.97 -55.92
CA VAL A 25 -8.72 5.81 -55.53
C VAL A 25 -8.55 6.67 -54.29
N THR A 26 -8.83 6.09 -53.12
CA THR A 26 -8.28 6.63 -51.87
C THR A 26 -6.77 6.41 -51.94
N SER A 27 -6.02 7.41 -52.38
CA SER A 27 -4.56 7.30 -52.49
C SER A 27 -3.97 7.29 -51.09
N ARG A 28 -3.91 6.10 -50.48
CA ARG A 28 -3.08 5.85 -49.31
C ARG A 28 -1.65 6.30 -49.63
N PRO A 29 -0.96 6.98 -48.71
CA PRO A 29 0.42 7.40 -48.95
C PRO A 29 1.33 6.16 -49.07
N ASP A 30 2.38 6.26 -49.89
CA ASP A 30 3.35 5.18 -50.05
C ASP A 30 4.14 4.92 -48.75
N ILE A 31 4.35 5.97 -47.95
CA ILE A 31 5.12 5.94 -46.70
C ILE A 31 4.37 6.75 -45.64
N VAL A 32 4.34 6.23 -44.41
CA VAL A 32 3.88 6.97 -43.22
C VAL A 32 5.00 7.03 -42.20
N ASN A 33 5.28 8.25 -41.72
CA ASN A 33 6.34 8.51 -40.76
C ASN A 33 5.78 8.50 -39.32
N VAL A 34 6.44 7.75 -38.46
CA VAL A 34 6.18 7.69 -37.02
C VAL A 34 7.48 8.03 -36.29
N GLY A 35 7.39 8.91 -35.30
CA GLY A 35 8.52 9.26 -34.45
C GLY A 35 8.70 8.23 -33.34
N ALA A 36 9.92 8.04 -32.87
CA ALA A 36 10.20 7.30 -31.65
C ALA A 36 11.27 8.01 -30.81
N ILE A 37 10.96 8.38 -29.57
CA ILE A 37 11.86 9.14 -28.69
C ILE A 37 12.13 8.31 -27.44
N PHE A 38 13.35 7.87 -27.21
CA PHE A 38 13.73 7.16 -25.98
C PHE A 38 15.24 7.16 -25.81
N THR A 39 15.78 6.55 -24.75
CA THR A 39 17.23 6.60 -24.48
C THR A 39 17.93 5.33 -24.87
N PHE A 40 18.70 5.35 -25.96
CA PHE A 40 19.27 4.14 -26.55
C PHE A 40 20.27 3.40 -25.64
N ALA A 41 20.97 4.13 -24.76
CA ALA A 41 22.01 3.56 -23.92
C ALA A 41 21.52 2.98 -22.58
N SER A 42 20.22 3.09 -22.25
CA SER A 42 19.68 2.55 -21.00
C SER A 42 19.39 1.05 -21.08
N THR A 43 19.17 0.40 -19.92
CA THR A 43 18.70 -1.00 -19.86
C THR A 43 17.46 -1.22 -20.71
N ILE A 44 16.46 -0.34 -20.58
CA ILE A 44 15.19 -0.43 -21.32
C ILE A 44 15.41 -0.13 -22.81
N GLY A 45 16.08 0.98 -23.13
CA GLY A 45 16.18 1.46 -24.49
C GLY A 45 17.06 0.61 -25.41
N ARG A 46 18.07 -0.09 -24.88
CA ARG A 46 18.84 -1.06 -25.68
C ARG A 46 17.97 -2.16 -26.26
N VAL A 47 17.04 -2.69 -25.45
CA VAL A 47 16.09 -3.72 -25.88
C VAL A 47 14.99 -3.11 -26.74
N ALA A 48 14.40 -1.99 -26.32
CA ALA A 48 13.34 -1.32 -27.07
C ALA A 48 13.77 -0.93 -28.50
N LYS A 49 15.03 -0.50 -28.69
CA LYS A 49 15.55 -0.14 -30.02
C LYS A 49 15.48 -1.31 -30.99
N VAL A 50 15.97 -2.48 -30.59
CA VAL A 50 15.95 -3.69 -31.42
C VAL A 50 14.51 -4.16 -31.60
N ALA A 51 13.69 -4.13 -30.55
CA ALA A 51 12.29 -4.54 -30.60
C ALA A 51 11.46 -3.69 -31.59
N ILE A 52 11.62 -2.36 -31.58
CA ILE A 52 10.95 -1.46 -32.54
C ILE A 52 11.41 -1.76 -33.97
N GLN A 53 12.71 -1.97 -34.19
CA GLN A 53 13.24 -2.29 -35.52
C GLN A 53 12.67 -3.61 -36.06
N GLU A 54 12.57 -4.64 -35.24
CA GLU A 54 11.98 -5.92 -35.64
C GLU A 54 10.47 -5.81 -35.85
N ALA A 55 9.77 -5.03 -35.03
CA ALA A 55 8.34 -4.78 -35.23
C ALA A 55 8.05 -4.09 -36.57
N VAL A 56 8.86 -3.08 -36.94
CA VAL A 56 8.73 -2.39 -38.24
C VAL A 56 8.96 -3.35 -39.41
N LYS A 57 9.93 -4.27 -39.30
CA LYS A 57 10.15 -5.30 -40.33
C LYS A 57 8.96 -6.25 -40.44
N ASP A 58 8.46 -6.73 -39.30
CA ASP A 58 7.35 -7.67 -39.26
C ASP A 58 6.04 -7.02 -39.78
N VAL A 59 5.75 -5.76 -39.40
CA VAL A 59 4.61 -4.98 -39.92
C VAL A 59 4.70 -4.80 -41.44
N ASN A 60 5.84 -4.33 -41.95
CA ASN A 60 6.01 -4.09 -43.40
C ASN A 60 6.04 -5.38 -44.23
N SER A 61 6.21 -6.54 -43.59
CA SER A 61 6.20 -7.85 -44.26
C SER A 61 4.83 -8.52 -44.24
N ASP A 62 3.88 -8.03 -43.43
CA ASP A 62 2.54 -8.60 -43.33
C ASP A 62 1.62 -8.01 -44.42
N PRO A 63 1.10 -8.81 -45.37
CA PRO A 63 0.25 -8.32 -46.46
C PRO A 63 -1.16 -7.89 -45.99
N ASN A 64 -1.52 -8.18 -44.75
CA ASN A 64 -2.85 -7.87 -44.20
C ASN A 64 -2.93 -6.51 -43.53
N ILE A 65 -1.80 -5.87 -43.25
CA ILE A 65 -1.73 -4.59 -42.57
C ILE A 65 -1.12 -3.52 -43.47
N LEU A 66 -1.62 -2.28 -43.39
CA LEU A 66 -1.08 -1.13 -44.15
C LEU A 66 -0.90 -1.42 -45.65
N ARG A 67 -1.92 -2.02 -46.29
CA ARG A 67 -1.85 -2.38 -47.71
C ARG A 67 -1.46 -1.18 -48.58
N GLY A 68 -0.34 -1.31 -49.29
CA GLY A 68 0.21 -0.28 -50.18
C GLY A 68 1.00 0.84 -49.48
N THR A 69 1.14 0.79 -48.16
CA THR A 69 1.79 1.85 -47.36
C THR A 69 2.89 1.24 -46.49
N LYS A 70 4.10 1.79 -46.56
CA LYS A 70 5.21 1.38 -45.69
C LYS A 70 5.22 2.21 -44.40
N LEU A 71 5.33 1.53 -43.27
CA LEU A 71 5.58 2.15 -41.98
C LEU A 71 7.08 2.48 -41.86
N HIS A 72 7.40 3.75 -41.63
CA HIS A 72 8.75 4.22 -41.38
C HIS A 72 8.85 4.85 -39.99
N VAL A 73 9.71 4.28 -39.13
CA VAL A 73 9.91 4.77 -37.76
C VAL A 73 11.27 5.46 -37.64
N ILE A 74 11.25 6.75 -37.32
CA ILE A 74 12.44 7.57 -37.10
C ILE A 74 12.73 7.60 -35.60
N MET A 75 13.94 7.26 -35.18
CA MET A 75 14.30 7.17 -33.75
C MET A 75 15.22 8.33 -33.33
N GLN A 76 14.89 9.01 -32.24
CA GLN A 76 15.70 10.05 -31.60
C GLN A 76 16.06 9.71 -30.15
N ASN A 77 17.24 10.16 -29.72
CA ASN A 77 17.77 9.85 -28.39
C ASN A 77 17.49 10.96 -27.38
N SER A 78 16.67 10.69 -26.36
CA SER A 78 16.37 11.66 -25.30
C SER A 78 17.39 11.74 -24.17
N ASN A 79 18.31 10.77 -24.07
CA ASN A 79 19.29 10.67 -22.99
C ASN A 79 18.73 10.81 -21.54
N CYS A 80 17.48 10.38 -21.33
CA CYS A 80 16.69 10.53 -20.11
C CYS A 80 16.62 11.98 -19.56
N SER A 81 16.91 12.97 -20.41
CA SER A 81 16.84 14.38 -20.04
C SER A 81 15.52 14.96 -20.51
N GLY A 82 14.77 15.57 -19.59
CA GLY A 82 13.53 16.27 -19.93
C GLY A 82 13.74 17.35 -20.99
N PHE A 83 14.84 18.09 -20.88
CA PHE A 83 15.21 19.14 -21.84
C PHE A 83 15.55 18.56 -23.22
N LEU A 84 16.45 17.57 -23.30
CA LEU A 84 16.81 16.98 -24.60
C LEU A 84 15.62 16.24 -25.21
N GLY A 85 14.82 15.54 -24.41
CA GLY A 85 13.59 14.90 -24.86
C GLY A 85 12.59 15.88 -25.46
N MET A 86 12.47 17.09 -24.88
CA MET A 86 11.67 18.17 -25.46
C MET A 86 12.22 18.65 -26.80
N VAL A 87 13.54 18.90 -26.89
CA VAL A 87 14.19 19.33 -28.13
C VAL A 87 13.97 18.31 -29.26
N GLU A 88 14.17 17.03 -28.98
CA GLU A 88 13.93 15.97 -29.97
C GLU A 88 12.45 15.81 -30.33
N ALA A 89 11.53 16.06 -29.37
CA ALA A 89 10.10 16.07 -29.66
C ALA A 89 9.74 17.22 -30.61
N LEU A 90 10.21 18.44 -30.33
CA LEU A 90 9.99 19.59 -31.20
C LEU A 90 10.50 19.34 -32.63
N ARG A 91 11.66 18.69 -32.80
CA ARG A 91 12.16 18.29 -34.11
C ARG A 91 11.25 17.33 -34.87
N PHE A 92 10.59 16.40 -34.17
CA PHE A 92 9.59 15.55 -34.82
C PHE A 92 8.33 16.30 -35.22
N MET A 93 7.96 17.31 -34.43
CA MET A 93 6.80 18.14 -34.71
C MET A 93 7.01 19.11 -35.88
N GLU A 94 8.26 19.37 -36.29
CA GLU A 94 8.63 20.06 -37.53
C GLU A 94 8.53 19.16 -38.78
N THR A 95 8.08 17.91 -38.63
CA THR A 95 7.98 16.93 -39.73
C THR A 95 6.59 16.30 -39.78
N ASP A 96 6.27 15.64 -40.90
CA ASP A 96 4.97 14.98 -41.14
C ASP A 96 4.82 13.65 -40.36
N ILE A 97 5.07 13.66 -39.05
CA ILE A 97 4.92 12.52 -38.17
C ILE A 97 3.49 12.46 -37.63
N VAL A 98 2.86 11.29 -37.75
CA VAL A 98 1.45 11.11 -37.33
C VAL A 98 1.29 10.60 -35.90
N ALA A 99 2.35 10.04 -35.30
CA ALA A 99 2.35 9.52 -33.94
C ALA A 99 3.79 9.43 -33.40
N ILE A 100 3.95 9.48 -32.08
CA ILE A 100 5.24 9.32 -31.41
C ILE A 100 5.20 8.11 -30.48
N ILE A 101 6.15 7.18 -30.63
CA ILE A 101 6.37 6.03 -29.74
C ILE A 101 7.45 6.37 -28.71
N GLY A 102 7.14 6.18 -27.44
CA GLY A 102 7.93 6.68 -26.31
C GLY A 102 7.25 7.84 -25.60
N PRO A 103 7.91 8.45 -24.61
CA PRO A 103 9.26 8.18 -24.17
C PRO A 103 9.32 7.11 -23.09
N GLN A 104 10.51 6.58 -22.81
CA GLN A 104 10.67 5.59 -21.73
C GLN A 104 10.66 6.20 -20.32
N SER A 105 10.87 7.52 -20.20
CA SER A 105 11.00 8.21 -18.91
C SER A 105 9.73 9.02 -18.66
N SER A 106 9.10 8.84 -17.50
CA SER A 106 7.89 9.59 -17.13
C SER A 106 8.13 11.10 -17.08
N VAL A 107 9.32 11.55 -16.64
CA VAL A 107 9.70 12.98 -16.67
C VAL A 107 9.66 13.54 -18.10
N VAL A 108 10.18 12.79 -19.07
CA VAL A 108 10.16 13.21 -20.48
C VAL A 108 8.74 13.18 -21.00
N ALA A 109 7.94 12.16 -20.62
CA ALA A 109 6.56 12.02 -21.04
C ALA A 109 5.71 13.22 -20.59
N HIS A 110 5.83 13.66 -19.33
CA HIS A 110 5.12 14.84 -18.83
C HIS A 110 5.40 16.08 -19.68
N ILE A 111 6.67 16.32 -20.01
CA ILE A 111 7.08 17.49 -20.78
C ILE A 111 6.55 17.43 -22.21
N ILE A 112 6.74 16.30 -22.89
CA ILE A 112 6.37 16.22 -24.31
C ILE A 112 4.87 16.01 -24.52
N SER A 113 4.13 15.52 -23.51
CA SER A 113 2.66 15.44 -23.55
C SER A 113 2.00 16.80 -23.75
N HIS A 114 2.58 17.88 -23.22
CA HIS A 114 2.07 19.24 -23.48
C HIS A 114 2.19 19.62 -24.95
N VAL A 115 3.31 19.30 -25.59
CA VAL A 115 3.53 19.56 -27.02
C VAL A 115 2.61 18.68 -27.87
N ALA A 116 2.51 17.39 -27.53
CA ALA A 116 1.64 16.43 -28.20
C ALA A 116 0.16 16.85 -28.17
N ASN A 117 -0.30 17.42 -27.05
CA ASN A 117 -1.64 17.96 -26.92
C ASN A 117 -1.89 19.15 -27.84
N GLU A 118 -0.97 20.13 -27.88
CA GLU A 118 -1.16 21.33 -28.70
C GLU A 118 -1.15 21.00 -30.20
N LEU A 119 -0.38 20.00 -30.62
CA LEU A 119 -0.26 19.61 -32.03
C LEU A 119 -1.15 18.41 -32.42
N HIS A 120 -1.97 17.94 -31.48
CA HIS A 120 -2.86 16.79 -31.67
C HIS A 120 -2.16 15.51 -32.15
N VAL A 121 -0.90 15.29 -31.78
CA VAL A 121 -0.14 14.09 -32.17
C VAL A 121 -0.23 13.03 -31.07
N PRO A 122 -0.79 11.84 -31.32
CA PRO A 122 -0.83 10.76 -30.33
C PRO A 122 0.57 10.37 -29.85
N LEU A 123 0.75 10.31 -28.53
CA LEU A 123 1.99 9.99 -27.86
C LEU A 123 1.86 8.68 -27.08
N LEU A 124 2.49 7.62 -27.58
CA LEU A 124 2.33 6.26 -27.07
C LEU A 124 3.57 5.80 -26.30
N SER A 125 3.51 5.77 -24.98
CA SER A 125 4.67 5.34 -24.18
C SER A 125 4.60 3.87 -23.78
N PHE A 126 5.68 3.13 -24.06
CA PHE A 126 5.85 1.73 -23.66
C PHE A 126 6.53 1.56 -22.29
N ALA A 127 6.97 2.64 -21.63
CA ALA A 127 7.74 2.54 -20.38
C ALA A 127 7.54 3.71 -19.39
N ALA A 128 6.77 4.75 -19.72
CA ALA A 128 6.39 5.79 -18.76
C ALA A 128 5.20 5.32 -17.91
N THR A 129 5.49 4.78 -16.74
CA THR A 129 4.53 4.11 -15.85
C THR A 129 3.89 5.02 -14.80
N ASP A 130 4.33 6.28 -14.69
CA ASP A 130 3.78 7.25 -13.72
C ASP A 130 2.24 7.37 -13.83
N PRO A 131 1.48 7.15 -12.74
CA PRO A 131 0.02 7.17 -12.77
C PRO A 131 -0.59 8.49 -13.24
N THR A 132 0.07 9.63 -12.99
CA THR A 132 -0.45 10.97 -13.28
C THR A 132 -0.49 11.32 -14.76
N LEU A 133 0.23 10.57 -15.61
CA LEU A 133 0.16 10.71 -17.07
C LEU A 133 -1.19 10.28 -17.65
N SER A 134 -2.05 9.59 -16.88
CA SER A 134 -3.43 9.30 -17.26
C SER A 134 -4.42 10.42 -16.89
N SER A 135 -3.92 11.58 -16.50
CA SER A 135 -4.74 12.76 -16.21
C SER A 135 -5.46 13.27 -17.47
N LEU A 136 -6.64 13.86 -17.27
CA LEU A 136 -7.39 14.58 -18.32
C LEU A 136 -6.58 15.74 -18.94
N GLN A 137 -5.49 16.16 -18.27
CA GLN A 137 -4.54 17.13 -18.79
C GLN A 137 -3.77 16.64 -20.01
N PHE A 138 -3.66 15.32 -20.24
CA PHE A 138 -2.86 14.72 -21.31
C PHE A 138 -3.71 13.86 -22.26
N PRO A 139 -4.71 14.43 -22.95
CA PRO A 139 -5.64 13.66 -23.78
C PRO A 139 -4.96 12.88 -24.91
N PHE A 140 -3.82 13.34 -25.44
CA PHE A 140 -3.10 12.64 -26.51
C PHE A 140 -2.07 11.61 -26.00
N PHE A 141 -1.88 11.49 -24.68
CA PHE A 141 -1.01 10.47 -24.11
C PHE A 141 -1.72 9.13 -24.00
N VAL A 142 -1.10 8.08 -24.53
CA VAL A 142 -1.56 6.70 -24.45
C VAL A 142 -0.47 5.85 -23.81
N ARG A 143 -0.79 5.21 -22.68
CA ARG A 143 0.14 4.29 -22.04
C ARG A 143 -0.01 2.89 -22.64
N THR A 144 1.01 2.45 -23.35
CA THR A 144 1.10 1.11 -23.96
C THR A 144 1.78 0.08 -23.07
N THR A 145 1.77 0.31 -21.75
CA THR A 145 2.26 -0.57 -20.69
C THR A 145 1.37 -0.40 -19.45
N HIS A 146 1.60 -1.17 -18.38
CA HIS A 146 0.83 -1.04 -17.15
C HIS A 146 1.30 0.16 -16.30
N SER A 147 0.34 0.84 -15.67
CA SER A 147 0.60 1.95 -14.74
C SER A 147 1.19 1.43 -13.42
N ASP A 148 2.05 2.24 -12.80
CA ASP A 148 2.55 2.00 -11.45
C ASP A 148 1.43 1.95 -10.41
N LEU A 149 0.26 2.52 -10.69
CA LEU A 149 -0.91 2.37 -9.83
C LEU A 149 -1.19 0.90 -9.51
N TYR A 150 -1.10 0.02 -10.52
CA TYR A 150 -1.34 -1.40 -10.35
C TYR A 150 -0.17 -2.11 -9.65
N GLN A 151 1.06 -1.72 -9.98
CA GLN A 151 2.26 -2.19 -9.28
C GLN A 151 2.22 -1.86 -7.78
N MET A 152 1.87 -0.63 -7.43
CA MET A 152 1.73 -0.19 -6.04
C MET A 152 0.55 -0.86 -5.34
N THR A 153 -0.53 -1.16 -6.07
CA THR A 153 -1.64 -1.97 -5.55
C THR A 153 -1.16 -3.39 -5.22
N ALA A 154 -0.38 -4.02 -6.09
CA ALA A 154 0.21 -5.34 -5.87
C ALA A 154 1.13 -5.35 -4.64
N ILE A 155 2.00 -4.34 -4.51
CA ILE A 155 2.88 -4.20 -3.33
C ILE A 155 2.04 -4.04 -2.05
N ALA A 156 1.03 -3.17 -2.05
CA ALA A 156 0.16 -3.00 -0.89
C ALA A 156 -0.60 -4.29 -0.52
N GLU A 157 -0.99 -5.10 -1.51
CA GLU A 157 -1.58 -6.42 -1.30
C GLU A 157 -0.60 -7.42 -0.68
N ILE A 158 0.66 -7.44 -1.15
CA ILE A 158 1.73 -8.26 -0.55
C ILE A 158 1.98 -7.83 0.91
N ILE A 159 2.04 -6.52 1.18
CA ILE A 159 2.17 -5.98 2.54
C ILE A 159 1.03 -6.45 3.44
N GLY A 160 -0.21 -6.33 2.96
CA GLY A 160 -1.40 -6.76 3.69
C GLY A 160 -1.43 -8.28 3.91
N TYR A 161 -0.99 -9.07 2.93
CA TYR A 161 -0.94 -10.52 2.99
C TYR A 161 0.00 -11.03 4.09
N TYR A 162 1.18 -10.42 4.23
CA TYR A 162 2.13 -10.77 5.30
C TYR A 162 1.84 -10.08 6.65
N GLY A 163 0.79 -9.28 6.74
CA GLY A 163 0.34 -8.65 7.98
C GLY A 163 1.17 -7.45 8.44
N TRP A 164 2.09 -6.95 7.61
CA TRP A 164 2.89 -5.77 7.94
C TRP A 164 2.05 -4.49 7.87
N LYS A 165 2.38 -3.49 8.71
CA LYS A 165 1.60 -2.24 8.86
C LYS A 165 2.35 -0.98 8.51
N GLU A 166 3.66 -0.99 8.65
CA GLU A 166 4.51 0.17 8.40
C GLU A 166 5.64 -0.20 7.46
N VAL A 167 5.85 0.62 6.43
CA VAL A 167 6.89 0.42 5.42
C VAL A 167 7.76 1.66 5.27
N ILE A 168 8.89 1.50 4.60
CA ILE A 168 9.80 2.56 4.20
C ILE A 168 9.79 2.61 2.67
N ALA A 169 9.60 3.79 2.10
CA ALA A 169 9.68 3.98 0.65
C ALA A 169 10.97 4.73 0.31
N ILE A 170 11.84 4.10 -0.48
CA ILE A 170 13.03 4.73 -1.08
C ILE A 170 12.75 4.90 -2.56
N PHE A 171 12.89 6.13 -3.06
CA PHE A 171 12.51 6.46 -4.42
C PHE A 171 13.42 7.52 -5.04
N VAL A 172 13.45 7.58 -6.36
CA VAL A 172 14.11 8.69 -7.08
C VAL A 172 13.22 9.93 -7.00
N ASP A 173 13.76 11.06 -6.61
CA ASP A 173 13.00 12.29 -6.35
C ASP A 173 12.71 13.07 -7.63
N ASP A 174 11.99 12.43 -8.54
CA ASP A 174 11.43 12.99 -9.78
C ASP A 174 9.92 12.65 -9.89
N ASP A 175 9.30 12.97 -11.01
CA ASP A 175 7.86 12.73 -11.21
C ASP A 175 7.51 11.24 -11.15
N TYR A 176 8.35 10.37 -11.73
CA TYR A 176 8.18 8.91 -11.66
C TYR A 176 8.14 8.43 -10.21
N GLY A 177 9.20 8.73 -9.43
CA GLY A 177 9.32 8.21 -8.08
C GLY A 177 8.34 8.84 -7.09
N ARG A 178 8.12 10.17 -7.13
CA ARG A 178 7.18 10.84 -6.20
C ARG A 178 5.75 10.37 -6.42
N ASN A 179 5.30 10.30 -7.68
CA ASN A 179 3.92 9.93 -8.00
C ASN A 179 3.68 8.43 -7.75
N GLY A 180 4.68 7.58 -8.00
CA GLY A 180 4.64 6.17 -7.59
C GLY A 180 4.51 6.00 -6.07
N VAL A 181 5.28 6.74 -5.28
CA VAL A 181 5.17 6.71 -3.80
C VAL A 181 3.87 7.33 -3.29
N SER A 182 3.30 8.31 -3.99
CA SER A 182 1.96 8.81 -3.69
C SER A 182 0.90 7.73 -3.89
N ALA A 183 0.91 7.04 -5.03
CA ALA A 183 -0.01 5.94 -5.30
C ALA A 183 0.13 4.81 -4.28
N LEU A 184 1.38 4.46 -3.90
CA LEU A 184 1.64 3.49 -2.83
C LEU A 184 1.05 3.92 -1.49
N ASN A 185 1.18 5.20 -1.12
CA ASN A 185 0.64 5.72 0.13
C ASN A 185 -0.89 5.52 0.20
N ASP A 186 -1.59 5.81 -0.91
CA ASP A 186 -3.04 5.65 -1.00
C ASP A 186 -3.44 4.18 -0.90
N LYS A 187 -2.74 3.29 -1.62
CA LYS A 187 -3.01 1.84 -1.59
C LYS A 187 -2.69 1.17 -0.26
N LEU A 188 -1.70 1.68 0.47
CA LEU A 188 -1.44 1.25 1.85
C LEU A 188 -2.53 1.74 2.81
N ALA A 189 -2.98 2.99 2.66
CA ALA A 189 -4.02 3.58 3.52
C ALA A 189 -5.36 2.81 3.41
N GLU A 190 -5.75 2.39 2.20
CA GLU A 190 -6.90 1.52 1.94
C GLU A 190 -6.85 0.21 2.78
N ARG A 191 -5.64 -0.22 3.17
CA ARG A 191 -5.37 -1.45 3.93
C ARG A 191 -4.97 -1.19 5.39
N ARG A 192 -5.19 0.02 5.90
CA ARG A 192 -4.77 0.46 7.25
C ARG A 192 -3.27 0.23 7.49
N CYS A 193 -2.48 0.41 6.43
CA CYS A 193 -1.03 0.43 6.45
C CYS A 193 -0.55 1.85 6.12
N LYS A 194 0.70 2.19 6.44
CA LYS A 194 1.25 3.51 6.14
C LYS A 194 2.73 3.48 5.82
N ILE A 195 3.20 4.52 5.14
CA ILE A 195 4.63 4.77 4.94
C ILE A 195 5.14 5.51 6.18
N SER A 196 6.03 4.86 6.93
CA SER A 196 6.68 5.42 8.13
C SER A 196 7.82 6.37 7.81
N TYR A 197 8.50 6.17 6.68
CA TYR A 197 9.58 7.01 6.21
C TYR A 197 9.65 7.05 4.67
N LYS A 198 9.88 8.24 4.13
CA LYS A 198 10.05 8.52 2.70
C LYS A 198 11.47 9.01 2.46
N GLY A 199 12.25 8.23 1.74
CA GLY A 199 13.65 8.51 1.40
C GLY A 199 13.81 8.84 -0.07
N GLY A 200 13.83 10.13 -0.41
CA GLY A 200 14.10 10.60 -1.77
C GLY A 200 15.59 10.57 -2.11
N ILE A 201 15.92 10.10 -3.31
CA ILE A 201 17.26 10.13 -3.89
C ILE A 201 17.24 11.11 -5.06
N HIS A 202 18.11 12.11 -5.04
CA HIS A 202 18.19 13.09 -6.13
C HIS A 202 18.39 12.40 -7.51
N PRO A 203 17.67 12.82 -8.56
CA PRO A 203 17.84 12.22 -9.89
C PRO A 203 19.24 12.46 -10.48
N GLY A 204 19.67 11.59 -11.41
CA GLY A 204 20.96 11.71 -12.09
C GLY A 204 22.13 11.03 -11.38
N SER A 205 23.31 11.66 -11.40
CA SER A 205 24.54 11.05 -10.86
C SER A 205 24.59 11.13 -9.34
N VAL A 206 24.21 10.03 -8.68
CA VAL A 206 24.24 9.90 -7.22
C VAL A 206 25.57 9.31 -6.75
N ASN A 207 26.17 9.94 -5.74
CA ASN A 207 27.39 9.45 -5.10
C ASN A 207 27.06 8.40 -4.01
N ARG A 208 28.04 7.58 -3.63
CA ARG A 208 27.86 6.54 -2.60
C ARG A 208 27.54 7.12 -1.21
N GLY A 209 28.07 8.30 -0.89
CA GLY A 209 27.90 8.98 0.38
C GLY A 209 26.46 9.40 0.65
N ASP A 210 25.76 9.92 -0.36
CA ASP A 210 24.37 10.34 -0.28
C ASP A 210 23.45 9.14 0.03
N ILE A 211 23.68 8.03 -0.69
CA ILE A 211 22.96 6.76 -0.46
C ILE A 211 23.26 6.22 0.94
N MET A 212 24.53 6.28 1.38
CA MET A 212 24.92 5.84 2.71
C MET A 212 24.23 6.67 3.80
N GLY A 213 24.22 8.00 3.67
CA GLY A 213 23.53 8.89 4.60
C GLY A 213 22.03 8.62 4.67
N LEU A 214 21.40 8.31 3.52
CA LEU A 214 19.99 7.90 3.48
C LEU A 214 19.77 6.56 4.19
N LEU A 215 20.56 5.53 3.87
CA LEU A 215 20.38 4.19 4.42
C LEU A 215 20.72 4.10 5.91
N VAL A 216 21.61 4.96 6.42
CA VAL A 216 21.84 5.12 7.86
C VAL A 216 20.58 5.61 8.56
N LYS A 217 19.82 6.54 7.98
CA LYS A 217 18.51 6.96 8.52
C LYS A 217 17.50 5.81 8.47
N VAL A 218 17.46 5.07 7.37
CA VAL A 218 16.60 3.87 7.21
C VAL A 218 16.88 2.84 8.30
N ALA A 219 18.16 2.59 8.63
CA ALA A 219 18.56 1.66 9.67
C ALA A 219 18.03 2.05 11.08
N MET A 220 17.88 3.36 11.34
CA MET A 220 17.35 3.89 12.60
C MET A 220 15.82 3.85 12.70
N MET A 221 15.10 3.60 11.60
CA MET A 221 13.64 3.51 11.64
C MET A 221 13.18 2.22 12.33
N GLN A 222 11.92 2.14 12.75
CA GLN A 222 11.35 0.90 13.32
C GLN A 222 11.06 -0.14 12.25
N SER A 223 10.46 0.30 11.14
CA SER A 223 10.11 -0.60 10.04
C SER A 223 11.37 -1.23 9.43
N ARG A 224 11.24 -2.48 9.02
CA ARG A 224 12.23 -3.26 8.30
C ARG A 224 11.74 -3.68 6.92
N ILE A 225 10.63 -3.12 6.48
CA ILE A 225 10.04 -3.37 5.16
C ILE A 225 10.40 -2.19 4.25
N ILE A 226 11.27 -2.41 3.28
CA ILE A 226 11.76 -1.38 2.37
C ILE A 226 11.24 -1.64 0.97
N ILE A 227 10.59 -0.62 0.40
CA ILE A 227 10.13 -0.59 -0.99
C ILE A 227 11.07 0.33 -1.75
N LEU A 228 11.70 -0.20 -2.80
CA LEU A 228 12.72 0.47 -3.61
C LEU A 228 12.18 0.74 -5.01
N HIS A 229 11.78 1.99 -5.25
CA HIS A 229 11.17 2.46 -6.49
C HIS A 229 12.06 3.50 -7.18
N VAL A 230 13.05 3.02 -7.95
CA VAL A 230 14.12 3.83 -8.54
C VAL A 230 14.41 3.38 -9.96
N ASN A 231 15.29 4.10 -10.66
CA ASN A 231 15.83 3.64 -11.94
C ASN A 231 16.95 2.60 -11.74
N PRO A 232 17.20 1.71 -12.72
CA PRO A 232 18.23 0.66 -12.64
C PRO A 232 19.61 1.10 -12.13
N ASP A 233 20.11 2.24 -12.61
CA ASP A 233 21.46 2.74 -12.28
C ASP A 233 21.61 3.12 -10.80
N ILE A 234 20.53 3.62 -10.19
CA ILE A 234 20.49 3.97 -8.77
C ILE A 234 20.28 2.71 -7.93
N GLY A 235 19.41 1.80 -8.38
CA GLY A 235 19.05 0.59 -7.66
C GLY A 235 20.23 -0.30 -7.28
N TYR A 236 21.16 -0.54 -8.21
CA TYR A 236 22.38 -1.30 -7.91
C TYR A 236 23.24 -0.67 -6.83
N LYS A 237 23.40 0.66 -6.87
CA LYS A 237 24.18 1.39 -5.86
C LYS A 237 23.51 1.29 -4.49
N VAL A 238 22.17 1.36 -4.43
CA VAL A 238 21.41 1.19 -3.18
C VAL A 238 21.65 -0.19 -2.59
N PHE A 239 21.52 -1.28 -3.37
CA PHE A 239 21.75 -2.64 -2.85
C PHE A 239 23.20 -2.86 -2.41
N SER A 240 24.19 -2.35 -3.16
CA SER A 240 25.59 -2.43 -2.75
C SER A 240 25.85 -1.74 -1.40
N VAL A 241 25.27 -0.56 -1.17
CA VAL A 241 25.42 0.15 0.10
C VAL A 241 24.59 -0.51 1.21
N ALA A 242 23.40 -1.02 0.91
CA ALA A 242 22.56 -1.75 1.85
C ALA A 242 23.26 -3.02 2.36
N GLN A 243 23.90 -3.77 1.48
CA GLN A 243 24.70 -4.94 1.85
C GLN A 243 25.89 -4.53 2.73
N TYR A 244 26.62 -3.48 2.35
CA TYR A 244 27.73 -2.95 3.14
C TYR A 244 27.33 -2.52 4.56
N LEU A 245 26.13 -1.96 4.72
CA LEU A 245 25.57 -1.55 6.01
C LEU A 245 24.85 -2.70 6.76
N GLY A 246 24.85 -3.92 6.23
CA GLY A 246 24.18 -5.07 6.85
C GLY A 246 22.65 -5.04 6.77
N LEU A 247 22.07 -4.18 5.93
CA LEU A 247 20.62 -4.05 5.75
C LEU A 247 20.02 -5.13 4.84
N MET A 248 20.86 -6.02 4.29
CA MET A 248 20.47 -7.24 3.56
C MET A 248 20.48 -8.49 4.47
N GLY A 249 20.55 -8.30 5.79
CA GLY A 249 20.56 -9.38 6.78
C GLY A 249 19.18 -9.85 7.21
N ASN A 250 19.15 -10.79 8.15
CA ASN A 250 17.92 -11.33 8.73
C ASN A 250 17.05 -10.23 9.35
N GLY A 251 15.73 -10.31 9.15
CA GLY A 251 14.74 -9.37 9.67
C GLY A 251 14.38 -8.24 8.71
N PHE A 252 15.19 -7.98 7.68
CA PHE A 252 14.88 -7.02 6.62
C PHE A 252 14.07 -7.66 5.50
N VAL A 253 13.21 -6.86 4.89
CA VAL A 253 12.46 -7.21 3.68
C VAL A 253 12.69 -6.11 2.66
N TRP A 254 13.12 -6.51 1.47
CA TRP A 254 13.30 -5.60 0.34
C TRP A 254 12.36 -5.99 -0.79
N MET A 255 11.60 -5.02 -1.27
CA MET A 255 10.78 -5.14 -2.46
C MET A 255 11.24 -4.11 -3.49
N ALA A 256 11.65 -4.57 -4.67
CA ALA A 256 11.94 -3.71 -5.80
C ALA A 256 10.76 -3.71 -6.77
N THR A 257 10.49 -2.54 -7.38
CA THR A 257 9.57 -2.48 -8.51
C THR A 257 10.18 -3.11 -9.76
N ASP A 258 9.41 -3.14 -10.84
CA ASP A 258 9.71 -3.76 -12.13
C ASP A 258 10.98 -3.28 -12.85
N TRP A 259 11.60 -2.18 -12.40
CA TRP A 259 12.94 -1.82 -12.84
C TRP A 259 13.94 -2.97 -12.62
N LEU A 260 13.86 -3.72 -11.51
CA LEU A 260 14.82 -4.78 -11.23
C LEU A 260 14.58 -6.01 -12.10
N SER A 261 13.33 -6.34 -12.41
CA SER A 261 13.05 -7.43 -13.36
C SER A 261 13.49 -7.07 -14.78
N SER A 262 13.35 -5.79 -15.19
CA SER A 262 13.89 -5.33 -16.48
C SER A 262 15.41 -5.55 -16.60
N VAL A 263 16.12 -5.44 -15.49
CA VAL A 263 17.56 -5.66 -15.40
C VAL A 263 17.91 -7.15 -15.42
N LEU A 264 17.20 -7.95 -14.60
CA LEU A 264 17.40 -9.40 -14.52
C LEU A 264 17.14 -10.07 -15.87
N ASP A 265 16.09 -9.65 -16.58
CA ASP A 265 15.70 -10.22 -17.87
C ASP A 265 16.55 -9.69 -19.05
N SER A 266 17.22 -8.54 -18.90
CA SER A 266 18.11 -7.97 -19.94
C SER A 266 19.50 -8.59 -19.95
N ALA A 267 19.95 -9.12 -18.81
CA ALA A 267 21.27 -9.73 -18.69
C ALA A 267 21.14 -11.25 -18.80
N VAL A 268 21.90 -11.87 -19.71
CA VAL A 268 21.97 -13.34 -19.81
C VAL A 268 22.44 -13.95 -18.49
N ARG A 269 23.38 -13.28 -17.84
CA ARG A 269 23.85 -13.60 -16.50
C ARG A 269 24.45 -12.33 -15.88
N LEU A 270 23.99 -11.98 -14.69
CA LEU A 270 24.63 -10.92 -13.90
C LEU A 270 25.88 -11.48 -13.18
N PRO A 271 26.91 -10.64 -12.95
CA PRO A 271 28.04 -11.01 -12.11
C PRO A 271 27.60 -11.47 -10.72
N SER A 272 28.29 -12.46 -10.15
CA SER A 272 27.99 -12.99 -8.81
C SER A 272 28.03 -11.89 -7.76
N GLU A 273 28.98 -10.96 -7.86
CA GLU A 273 29.16 -9.85 -6.93
C GLU A 273 27.92 -8.96 -6.88
N ILE A 274 27.23 -8.80 -8.00
CA ILE A 274 25.99 -8.02 -8.07
C ILE A 274 24.82 -8.84 -7.51
N MET A 275 24.70 -10.10 -7.91
CA MET A 275 23.64 -11.00 -7.42
C MET A 275 23.67 -11.15 -5.90
N ASP A 276 24.86 -11.21 -5.30
CA ASP A 276 25.04 -11.37 -3.85
C ASP A 276 24.50 -10.17 -3.06
N THR A 277 24.46 -8.98 -3.66
CA THR A 277 23.98 -7.73 -3.02
C THR A 277 22.45 -7.68 -2.86
N MET A 278 21.71 -8.56 -3.55
CA MET A 278 20.25 -8.51 -3.66
C MET A 278 19.57 -9.86 -3.36
N GLN A 279 20.25 -10.72 -2.60
CA GLN A 279 19.68 -12.01 -2.16
C GLN A 279 18.44 -11.80 -1.28
N GLY A 280 17.37 -12.53 -1.59
CA GLY A 280 16.11 -12.49 -0.87
C GLY A 280 15.19 -11.31 -1.22
N VAL A 281 15.57 -10.46 -2.19
CA VAL A 281 14.72 -9.36 -2.66
C VAL A 281 13.50 -9.93 -3.38
N LEU A 282 12.33 -9.37 -3.07
CA LEU A 282 11.10 -9.59 -3.84
C LEU A 282 11.01 -8.56 -4.97
N VAL A 283 10.60 -9.00 -6.15
CA VAL A 283 10.55 -8.16 -7.34
C VAL A 283 9.24 -8.39 -8.05
N LEU A 284 8.65 -7.31 -8.55
CA LEU A 284 7.49 -7.39 -9.42
C LEU A 284 7.99 -7.39 -10.87
N ARG A 285 7.45 -8.25 -11.70
CA ARG A 285 7.73 -8.28 -13.14
C ARG A 285 6.41 -8.17 -13.87
N GLN A 286 6.30 -7.28 -14.85
CA GLN A 286 5.07 -7.16 -15.64
C GLN A 286 4.75 -8.50 -16.29
N HIS A 287 3.54 -9.00 -16.05
CA HIS A 287 3.14 -10.31 -16.55
C HIS A 287 2.97 -10.27 -18.06
N THR A 288 3.59 -11.22 -18.76
CA THR A 288 3.30 -11.47 -20.17
C THR A 288 2.94 -12.95 -20.35
N PRO A 289 1.85 -13.27 -21.07
CA PRO A 289 1.42 -14.66 -21.22
C PRO A 289 2.45 -15.51 -21.98
N ASP A 290 2.54 -16.80 -21.66
CA ASP A 290 3.41 -17.74 -22.38
C ASP A 290 2.81 -18.23 -23.70
N SER A 291 2.68 -17.33 -24.66
CA SER A 291 2.12 -17.61 -25.99
C SER A 291 3.15 -18.15 -26.98
N GLU A 292 2.70 -18.93 -27.97
CA GLU A 292 3.56 -19.41 -29.06
C GLU A 292 4.17 -18.27 -29.89
N ARG A 293 3.44 -17.14 -30.02
CA ARG A 293 3.97 -15.93 -30.68
C ARG A 293 5.14 -15.34 -29.90
N ARG A 294 5.04 -15.27 -28.57
CA ARG A 294 6.13 -14.85 -27.68
C ARG A 294 7.33 -15.79 -27.76
N LYS A 295 7.11 -17.11 -27.67
CA LYS A 295 8.18 -18.11 -27.78
C LYS A 295 8.91 -18.04 -29.13
N SER A 296 8.17 -17.87 -30.21
CA SER A 296 8.71 -17.71 -31.56
C SER A 296 9.55 -16.44 -31.68
N PHE A 297 9.05 -15.31 -31.15
CA PHE A 297 9.81 -14.06 -31.09
C PHE A 297 11.09 -14.20 -30.25
N PHE A 298 11.01 -14.83 -29.07
CA PHE A 298 12.18 -15.08 -28.21
C PHE A 298 13.24 -15.95 -28.90
N SER A 299 12.83 -16.97 -29.66
CA SER A 299 13.73 -17.79 -30.47
C SER A 299 14.44 -16.99 -31.57
N ARG A 300 13.72 -16.07 -32.23
CA ARG A 300 14.31 -15.13 -33.21
C ARG A 300 15.24 -14.11 -32.53
N TRP A 301 14.85 -13.59 -31.38
CA TRP A 301 15.60 -12.59 -30.59
C TRP A 301 17.03 -13.06 -30.28
N ASN A 302 17.17 -14.31 -29.83
CA ASN A 302 18.47 -14.89 -29.54
C ASN A 302 19.39 -14.96 -30.77
N LYS A 303 18.82 -15.15 -31.96
CA LYS A 303 19.57 -15.16 -33.23
C LYS A 303 20.01 -13.76 -33.65
N ILE A 304 19.14 -12.76 -33.46
CA ILE A 304 19.40 -11.37 -33.85
C ILE A 304 20.54 -10.76 -33.03
N ASN A 305 20.54 -11.02 -31.72
CA ASN A 305 21.49 -10.40 -30.80
C ASN A 305 22.71 -11.29 -30.48
N GLY A 306 22.91 -12.41 -31.19
CA GLY A 306 23.97 -13.37 -30.89
C GLY A 306 23.94 -13.89 -29.44
N GLY A 307 22.76 -13.84 -28.81
CA GLY A 307 22.54 -14.18 -27.41
C GLY A 307 23.12 -13.21 -26.37
N SER A 308 23.60 -12.00 -26.72
CA SER A 308 24.25 -11.09 -25.76
C SER A 308 23.30 -10.18 -24.97
N LEU A 309 22.09 -9.97 -25.50
CA LEU A 309 21.08 -9.07 -24.92
C LEU A 309 19.80 -9.84 -24.64
N GLY A 310 19.39 -9.90 -23.38
CA GLY A 310 18.13 -10.51 -22.97
C GLY A 310 16.91 -9.69 -23.37
N LEU A 311 15.72 -10.24 -23.15
CA LEU A 311 14.44 -9.64 -23.52
C LEU A 311 13.56 -9.48 -22.29
N HIS A 312 13.30 -8.24 -21.91
CA HIS A 312 12.41 -7.89 -20.79
C HIS A 312 11.07 -7.33 -21.29
N ALA A 313 10.11 -7.20 -20.36
CA ALA A 313 8.73 -6.83 -20.66
C ALA A 313 8.59 -5.51 -21.45
N TYR A 314 9.28 -4.43 -21.08
CA TYR A 314 9.22 -3.17 -21.83
C TYR A 314 9.64 -3.31 -23.30
N GLY A 315 10.56 -4.23 -23.62
CA GLY A 315 10.90 -4.55 -25.02
C GLY A 315 9.75 -5.19 -25.77
N LEU A 316 9.00 -6.09 -25.13
CA LEU A 316 7.79 -6.69 -25.69
C LEU A 316 6.69 -5.64 -25.89
N TYR A 317 6.48 -4.75 -24.91
CA TYR A 317 5.55 -3.65 -25.07
C TYR A 317 5.97 -2.70 -26.19
N ALA A 318 7.25 -2.35 -26.31
CA ALA A 318 7.74 -1.50 -27.40
C ALA A 318 7.47 -2.12 -28.79
N TYR A 319 7.63 -3.44 -28.93
CA TYR A 319 7.27 -4.17 -30.14
C TYR A 319 5.75 -4.07 -30.42
N ASP A 320 4.91 -4.33 -29.41
CA ASP A 320 3.47 -4.29 -29.56
C ASP A 320 2.93 -2.85 -29.75
N SER A 321 3.60 -1.81 -29.25
CA SER A 321 3.26 -0.41 -29.50
C SER A 321 3.39 -0.05 -30.98
N VAL A 322 4.38 -0.60 -31.69
CA VAL A 322 4.52 -0.41 -33.15
C VAL A 322 3.37 -1.09 -33.89
N TRP A 323 3.02 -2.32 -33.50
CA TRP A 323 1.86 -3.03 -34.06
C TRP A 323 0.54 -2.31 -33.80
N LEU A 324 0.37 -1.75 -32.60
CA LEU A 324 -0.77 -0.93 -32.25
C LEU A 324 -0.89 0.29 -33.18
N VAL A 325 0.20 1.03 -33.36
CA VAL A 325 0.22 2.19 -34.27
C VAL A 325 -0.08 1.76 -35.71
N ALA A 326 0.47 0.64 -36.18
CA ALA A 326 0.19 0.11 -37.51
C ALA A 326 -1.29 -0.25 -37.71
N HIS A 327 -1.91 -0.92 -36.74
CA HIS A 327 -3.34 -1.24 -36.74
C HIS A 327 -4.21 0.02 -36.72
N ALA A 328 -3.86 1.00 -35.90
CA ALA A 328 -4.59 2.25 -35.82
C ALA A 328 -4.50 3.07 -37.11
N ILE A 329 -3.33 3.13 -37.74
CA ILE A 329 -3.11 3.81 -39.03
C ILE A 329 -3.84 3.07 -40.16
N ASP A 330 -3.85 1.74 -40.18
CA ASP A 330 -4.59 1.01 -41.21
C ASP A 330 -6.11 1.26 -41.07
N ALA A 331 -6.64 1.23 -39.85
CA ALA A 331 -8.02 1.61 -39.57
C ALA A 331 -8.31 3.07 -39.95
N PHE A 332 -7.36 3.98 -39.70
CA PHE A 332 -7.44 5.39 -40.05
C PHE A 332 -7.61 5.61 -41.56
N PHE A 333 -6.83 4.91 -42.38
CA PHE A 333 -7.01 4.99 -43.83
C PHE A 333 -8.27 4.28 -44.32
N ASN A 334 -8.66 3.16 -43.70
CA ASN A 334 -9.87 2.42 -44.09
C ASN A 334 -11.17 3.23 -43.90
N GLN A 335 -11.18 4.16 -42.94
CA GLN A 335 -12.31 5.07 -42.71
C GLN A 335 -12.21 6.41 -43.46
N GLY A 336 -11.23 6.56 -44.35
CA GLY A 336 -11.04 7.76 -45.18
C GLY A 336 -10.28 8.90 -44.50
N GLY A 337 -9.56 8.63 -43.41
CA GLY A 337 -8.68 9.63 -42.78
C GLY A 337 -7.55 10.07 -43.71
N LEU A 338 -7.22 11.37 -43.67
CA LEU A 338 -6.21 11.97 -44.52
C LEU A 338 -5.09 12.56 -43.66
N ILE A 339 -3.84 12.35 -44.05
CA ILE A 339 -2.71 12.98 -43.36
C ILE A 339 -2.59 14.41 -43.88
N SER A 340 -3.01 15.37 -43.06
CA SER A 340 -2.83 16.80 -43.28
C SER A 340 -2.43 17.50 -42.00
N PHE A 341 -1.68 18.59 -42.16
CA PHE A 341 -1.22 19.42 -41.05
C PHE A 341 -1.61 20.87 -41.32
N SER A 342 -2.22 21.51 -40.32
CA SER A 342 -2.57 22.92 -40.36
C SER A 342 -1.62 23.76 -39.51
N ASN A 343 -1.34 24.99 -39.95
CA ASN A 343 -0.47 25.88 -39.21
C ASN A 343 -1.20 26.44 -37.99
N ASP A 344 -0.53 26.49 -36.84
CA ASP A 344 -1.04 27.21 -35.67
C ASP A 344 -0.71 28.71 -35.78
N SER A 345 -1.74 29.54 -35.88
CA SER A 345 -1.60 31.01 -35.90
C SER A 345 -0.88 31.60 -34.67
N ARG A 346 -0.85 30.87 -33.54
CA ARG A 346 -0.12 31.26 -32.33
C ARG A 346 1.39 31.04 -32.42
N LEU A 347 1.84 30.19 -33.34
CA LEU A 347 3.25 29.84 -33.55
C LEU A 347 3.92 30.70 -34.64
N ILE A 348 3.23 31.73 -35.15
CA ILE A 348 3.79 32.70 -36.08
C ILE A 348 4.87 33.52 -35.36
N SER A 349 6.08 33.51 -35.94
CA SER A 349 7.32 34.07 -35.38
C SER A 349 7.19 35.43 -34.69
N ALA A 350 7.82 35.58 -33.52
CA ALA A 350 8.45 36.85 -33.15
C ALA A 350 9.63 37.08 -34.11
N GLU A 351 9.64 38.19 -34.84
CA GLU A 351 10.68 38.50 -35.84
C GLU A 351 12.09 38.30 -35.26
N GLY A 352 12.87 37.38 -35.85
CA GLY A 352 14.32 37.22 -35.59
C GLY A 352 14.77 36.04 -34.73
N GLY A 353 13.90 35.08 -34.38
CA GLY A 353 14.29 33.86 -33.66
C GLY A 353 14.85 32.73 -34.55
N ASN A 354 15.90 32.02 -34.10
CA ASN A 354 16.46 30.83 -34.77
C ASN A 354 15.64 29.52 -34.53
N LEU A 355 14.47 29.60 -33.91
CA LEU A 355 13.60 28.45 -33.64
C LEU A 355 12.45 28.48 -34.65
N HIS A 356 12.40 27.50 -35.55
CA HIS A 356 11.40 27.38 -36.63
C HIS A 356 10.05 26.87 -36.11
N LEU A 357 9.48 27.54 -35.11
CA LEU A 357 8.20 27.15 -34.50
C LEU A 357 7.04 27.26 -35.51
N GLU A 358 7.17 28.15 -36.50
CA GLU A 358 6.23 28.29 -37.61
C GLU A 358 6.15 27.06 -38.52
N ALA A 359 7.14 26.16 -38.47
CA ALA A 359 7.14 24.92 -39.23
C ALA A 359 6.36 23.80 -38.54
N MET A 360 5.92 23.99 -37.29
CA MET A 360 5.15 22.99 -36.55
C MET A 360 3.67 23.05 -36.95
N GLY A 361 3.15 21.89 -37.38
CA GLY A 361 1.76 21.75 -37.81
C GLY A 361 0.91 20.97 -36.81
N ILE A 362 -0.34 21.41 -36.62
CA ILE A 362 -1.37 20.64 -35.92
C ILE A 362 -1.80 19.50 -36.84
N PHE A 363 -1.77 18.26 -36.35
CA PHE A 363 -2.29 17.13 -37.10
C PHE A 363 -3.83 17.15 -37.08
N ASP A 364 -4.44 17.50 -38.22
CA ASP A 364 -5.87 17.81 -38.31
C ASP A 364 -6.75 16.65 -37.85
N ASP A 365 -6.45 15.43 -38.33
CA ASP A 365 -7.17 14.21 -37.96
C ASP A 365 -6.50 13.44 -36.81
N GLY A 366 -5.67 14.12 -36.00
CA GLY A 366 -4.97 13.50 -34.87
C GLY A 366 -5.89 12.88 -33.82
N GLY A 367 -7.03 13.53 -33.54
CA GLY A 367 -8.06 12.99 -32.65
C GLY A 367 -8.72 11.71 -33.20
N LEU A 368 -8.83 11.60 -34.53
CA LEU A 368 -9.36 10.40 -35.19
C LEU A 368 -8.36 9.24 -35.08
N LEU A 369 -7.07 9.49 -35.28
CA LEU A 369 -6.03 8.49 -35.08
C LEU A 369 -5.95 8.04 -33.61
N LEU A 370 -6.01 8.98 -32.66
CA LEU A 370 -6.06 8.67 -31.23
C LEU A 370 -7.23 7.74 -30.89
N ARG A 371 -8.42 8.02 -31.45
CA ARG A 371 -9.59 7.16 -31.25
C ARG A 371 -9.34 5.75 -31.78
N ASN A 372 -8.73 5.61 -32.97
CA ASN A 372 -8.39 4.30 -33.52
C ASN A 372 -7.37 3.54 -32.66
N ILE A 373 -6.39 4.25 -32.08
CA ILE A 373 -5.44 3.67 -31.13
C ILE A 373 -6.19 3.09 -29.94
N LEU A 374 -7.07 3.88 -29.30
CA LEU A 374 -7.81 3.44 -28.11
C LEU A 374 -8.84 2.34 -28.41
N GLN A 375 -9.36 2.27 -29.63
CA GLN A 375 -10.32 1.25 -30.07
C GLN A 375 -9.66 -0.02 -30.65
N SER A 376 -8.33 -0.02 -30.81
CA SER A 376 -7.60 -1.17 -31.34
C SER A 376 -7.76 -2.41 -30.45
N ASN A 377 -7.89 -3.57 -31.10
CA ASN A 377 -8.05 -4.86 -30.45
C ASN A 377 -7.31 -5.93 -31.27
N PHE A 378 -6.17 -6.37 -30.77
CA PHE A 378 -5.38 -7.44 -31.37
C PHE A 378 -4.67 -8.25 -30.29
N VAL A 379 -4.05 -9.36 -30.66
CA VAL A 379 -3.24 -10.18 -29.74
C VAL A 379 -1.77 -9.97 -30.07
N GLY A 380 -1.04 -9.29 -29.21
CA GLY A 380 0.39 -9.02 -29.37
C GLY A 380 1.29 -10.10 -28.75
N LEU A 381 2.57 -9.77 -28.56
CA LEU A 381 3.52 -10.56 -27.78
C LEU A 381 3.21 -10.55 -26.28
N THR A 382 2.65 -9.44 -25.77
CA THR A 382 2.25 -9.28 -24.36
C THR A 382 0.84 -9.78 -24.07
N GLY A 383 0.19 -10.47 -25.01
CA GLY A 383 -1.18 -10.99 -24.87
C GLY A 383 -2.24 -10.11 -25.56
N PRO A 384 -3.51 -10.19 -25.14
CA PRO A 384 -4.58 -9.34 -25.68
C PRO A 384 -4.28 -7.85 -25.43
N PHE A 385 -4.13 -7.09 -26.51
CA PHE A 385 -3.82 -5.67 -26.48
C PHE A 385 -5.11 -4.88 -26.72
N LYS A 386 -5.68 -4.34 -25.64
CA LYS A 386 -6.94 -3.60 -25.62
C LYS A 386 -6.92 -2.58 -24.49
N PHE A 387 -7.59 -1.44 -24.69
CA PHE A 387 -7.77 -0.43 -23.65
C PHE A 387 -9.14 -0.54 -22.95
N ASN A 388 -9.13 -0.24 -21.66
CA ASN A 388 -10.32 0.02 -20.85
C ASN A 388 -10.86 1.43 -21.15
N PRO A 389 -12.11 1.75 -20.74
CA PRO A 389 -12.66 3.10 -20.91
C PRO A 389 -11.85 4.23 -20.25
N ASP A 390 -11.03 3.91 -19.25
CA ASP A 390 -10.12 4.84 -18.57
C ASP A 390 -8.76 5.01 -19.30
N GLY A 391 -8.60 4.40 -20.49
CA GLY A 391 -7.36 4.44 -21.27
C GLY A 391 -6.24 3.55 -20.73
N SER A 392 -6.48 2.73 -19.71
CA SER A 392 -5.51 1.74 -19.20
C SER A 392 -5.53 0.46 -20.03
N LEU A 393 -4.40 -0.26 -20.11
CA LEU A 393 -4.39 -1.59 -20.71
C LEU A 393 -5.27 -2.57 -19.92
N PHE A 394 -5.99 -3.41 -20.66
CA PHE A 394 -6.86 -4.46 -20.14
C PHE A 394 -6.07 -5.48 -19.29
N LEU A 395 -6.68 -5.96 -18.20
CA LEU A 395 -6.16 -7.00 -17.30
C LEU A 395 -4.70 -6.81 -16.81
N PRO A 396 -4.41 -5.75 -16.03
CA PRO A 396 -3.09 -5.57 -15.45
C PRO A 396 -2.72 -6.72 -14.50
N ALA A 397 -1.54 -7.31 -14.72
CA ALA A 397 -1.00 -8.40 -13.95
C ALA A 397 0.53 -8.32 -13.81
N TYR A 398 1.05 -8.91 -12.73
CA TYR A 398 2.47 -8.97 -12.41
C TYR A 398 2.85 -10.37 -11.93
N ASP A 399 4.00 -10.86 -12.36
CA ASP A 399 4.69 -11.97 -11.71
C ASP A 399 5.39 -11.45 -10.46
N ILE A 400 5.35 -12.24 -9.40
CA ILE A 400 6.11 -11.97 -8.18
C ILE A 400 7.27 -12.94 -8.14
N ILE A 401 8.48 -12.42 -8.18
CA ILE A 401 9.72 -13.20 -8.20
C ILE A 401 10.58 -12.89 -6.97
N ASN A 402 11.38 -13.86 -6.53
CA ASN A 402 12.28 -13.78 -5.41
C ASN A 402 13.70 -14.06 -5.90
N VAL A 403 14.61 -13.08 -5.74
CA VAL A 403 16.00 -13.16 -6.21
C VAL A 403 16.81 -14.07 -5.30
N ILE A 404 17.33 -15.18 -5.84
CA ILE A 404 18.03 -16.22 -5.08
C ILE A 404 19.14 -16.84 -5.91
N GLY A 405 20.31 -17.01 -5.29
CA GLY A 405 21.50 -17.56 -5.93
C GLY A 405 21.89 -16.71 -7.13
N THR A 406 22.04 -17.34 -8.30
CA THR A 406 22.45 -16.67 -9.54
C THR A 406 21.27 -16.23 -10.42
N GLY A 407 20.03 -16.28 -9.91
CA GLY A 407 18.84 -15.92 -10.67
C GLY A 407 17.67 -15.55 -9.77
N TYR A 408 16.48 -16.00 -10.16
CA TYR A 408 15.26 -15.75 -9.39
C TYR A 408 14.33 -16.97 -9.45
N ARG A 409 13.44 -17.05 -8.47
CA ARG A 409 12.35 -18.02 -8.41
C ARG A 409 11.03 -17.26 -8.40
N GLN A 410 10.10 -17.66 -9.25
CA GLN A 410 8.75 -17.12 -9.21
C GLN A 410 7.96 -17.71 -8.02
N ILE A 411 7.34 -16.85 -7.23
CA ILE A 411 6.57 -17.22 -6.03
C ILE A 411 5.06 -17.08 -6.21
N GLY A 412 4.61 -16.44 -7.29
CA GLY A 412 3.20 -16.30 -7.62
C GLY A 412 2.96 -15.18 -8.62
N TYR A 413 1.72 -14.78 -8.69
CA TYR A 413 1.18 -13.75 -9.56
C TYR A 413 0.31 -12.81 -8.75
N TRP A 414 0.20 -11.58 -9.25
CA TRP A 414 -0.84 -10.65 -8.86
C TRP A 414 -1.62 -10.24 -10.11
N SER A 415 -2.93 -10.14 -10.02
CA SER A 415 -3.73 -9.46 -11.03
C SER A 415 -4.81 -8.61 -10.39
N ASN A 416 -5.24 -7.55 -11.08
CA ASN A 416 -6.38 -6.76 -10.59
C ASN A 416 -7.71 -7.56 -10.60
N TYR A 417 -7.75 -8.73 -11.23
CA TYR A 417 -8.93 -9.60 -11.27
C TYR A 417 -9.03 -10.53 -10.06
N SER A 418 -7.91 -11.15 -9.65
CA SER A 418 -7.86 -12.22 -8.64
C SER A 418 -7.02 -11.89 -7.39
N GLY A 419 -6.27 -10.79 -7.38
CA GLY A 419 -5.27 -10.51 -6.36
C GLY A 419 -4.07 -11.48 -6.47
N LEU A 420 -3.52 -11.88 -5.33
CA LEU A 420 -2.37 -12.79 -5.19
C LEU A 420 -2.78 -14.24 -5.43
N SER A 421 -2.10 -14.92 -6.35
CA SER A 421 -2.35 -16.34 -6.65
C SER A 421 -1.08 -17.08 -7.08
N THR A 422 -1.08 -18.39 -6.89
CA THR A 422 -0.08 -19.29 -7.48
C THR A 422 -0.46 -19.78 -8.87
N LYS A 423 -1.72 -19.57 -9.29
CA LYS A 423 -2.22 -19.94 -10.62
C LYS A 423 -1.99 -18.79 -11.61
N LEU A 424 -1.74 -19.17 -12.86
CA LEU A 424 -1.61 -18.23 -13.98
C LEU A 424 -2.83 -17.31 -14.10
N PRO A 425 -2.65 -16.00 -14.37
CA PRO A 425 -3.76 -15.06 -14.55
C PRO A 425 -4.77 -15.52 -15.60
N GLU A 426 -4.32 -16.09 -16.72
CA GLU A 426 -5.16 -16.54 -17.84
C GLU A 426 -6.19 -17.59 -17.42
N ILE A 427 -5.78 -18.51 -16.53
CA ILE A 427 -6.66 -19.56 -16.00
C ILE A 427 -7.72 -18.96 -15.07
N LEU A 428 -7.37 -17.89 -14.36
CA LEU A 428 -8.28 -17.23 -13.42
C LEU A 428 -9.29 -16.34 -14.14
N TYR A 429 -8.92 -15.76 -15.28
CA TYR A 429 -9.82 -14.95 -16.11
C TYR A 429 -10.99 -15.75 -16.70
N THR A 430 -10.86 -17.08 -16.81
CA THR A 430 -11.98 -17.95 -17.26
C THR A 430 -12.97 -18.30 -16.15
N MET A 431 -12.68 -17.92 -14.90
CA MET A 431 -13.51 -18.17 -13.73
C MET A 431 -14.10 -16.85 -13.21
N PRO A 432 -15.19 -16.85 -12.43
CA PRO A 432 -15.68 -15.64 -11.80
C PRO A 432 -14.61 -14.94 -10.93
N PRO A 433 -14.60 -13.61 -10.86
CA PRO A 433 -13.58 -12.88 -10.10
C PRO A 433 -13.69 -13.20 -8.62
N ASN A 434 -12.57 -13.60 -8.02
CA ASN A 434 -12.49 -13.91 -6.59
C ASN A 434 -11.24 -13.27 -5.99
N ARG A 435 -11.45 -12.27 -5.12
CA ARG A 435 -10.40 -11.56 -4.37
C ARG A 435 -10.55 -11.72 -2.85
N SER A 436 -11.18 -12.81 -2.41
CA SER A 436 -11.35 -13.12 -0.99
C SER A 436 -10.01 -13.44 -0.33
N THR A 437 -9.84 -13.10 0.95
CA THR A 437 -8.58 -13.33 1.69
C THR A 437 -8.15 -14.81 1.72
N THR A 438 -9.12 -15.74 1.73
CA THR A 438 -8.86 -17.19 1.70
C THR A 438 -8.35 -17.70 0.36
N SER A 439 -8.65 -16.98 -0.73
CA SER A 439 -8.15 -17.31 -2.08
C SER A 439 -6.73 -16.81 -2.35
N GLN A 440 -6.24 -15.88 -1.53
CA GLN A 440 -4.91 -15.26 -1.71
C GLN A 440 -3.80 -16.23 -1.31
N GLN A 441 -2.90 -16.56 -2.24
CA GLN A 441 -1.84 -17.54 -1.99
C GLN A 441 -0.56 -17.18 -2.74
N LEU A 442 0.59 -17.33 -2.06
CA LEU A 442 1.92 -17.25 -2.62
C LEU A 442 2.76 -18.45 -2.14
N TYR A 443 3.72 -18.88 -2.95
CA TYR A 443 4.74 -19.83 -2.51
C TYR A 443 5.68 -19.19 -1.48
N THR A 444 6.35 -20.04 -0.69
CA THR A 444 7.31 -19.62 0.33
C THR A 444 8.43 -18.77 -0.27
N VAL A 445 8.71 -17.66 0.41
CA VAL A 445 9.78 -16.71 0.09
C VAL A 445 11.02 -17.05 0.90
N ILE A 446 12.20 -16.94 0.28
CA ILE A 446 13.47 -16.88 1.01
C ILE A 446 13.81 -15.40 1.19
N TRP A 447 13.84 -14.97 2.44
CA TRP A 447 14.06 -13.59 2.82
C TRP A 447 15.56 -13.26 2.91
N PRO A 448 15.94 -11.97 2.91
CA PRO A 448 17.30 -11.53 3.21
C PRO A 448 17.85 -12.21 4.48
N GLY A 449 19.13 -12.59 4.45
CA GLY A 449 19.74 -13.44 5.48
C GLY A 449 19.45 -14.94 5.34
N GLY A 450 18.80 -15.40 4.26
CA GLY A 450 18.65 -16.81 3.91
C GLY A 450 17.61 -17.57 4.76
N THR A 451 16.63 -16.87 5.34
CA THR A 451 15.60 -17.47 6.19
C THR A 451 14.29 -17.70 5.44
N LEU A 452 13.56 -18.76 5.82
CA LEU A 452 12.19 -19.05 5.38
C LEU A 452 11.14 -18.45 6.33
N SER A 453 11.55 -18.05 7.53
CA SER A 453 10.64 -17.43 8.51
C SER A 453 10.24 -16.04 8.03
N ILE A 454 8.93 -15.77 7.92
CA ILE A 454 8.41 -14.45 7.56
C ILE A 454 8.94 -13.42 8.58
N PRO A 455 9.70 -12.39 8.15
CA PRO A 455 10.19 -11.36 9.04
C PRO A 455 9.04 -10.63 9.72
N ARG A 456 9.23 -10.26 10.99
CA ARG A 456 8.25 -9.46 11.75
C ARG A 456 7.95 -8.12 11.06
N GLY A 457 8.91 -7.58 10.30
CA GLY A 457 8.79 -6.34 9.56
C GLY A 457 9.05 -5.07 10.37
N TRP A 458 9.39 -5.19 11.65
CA TRP A 458 9.79 -4.07 12.49
C TRP A 458 10.68 -4.52 13.65
N VAL A 459 11.44 -3.57 14.19
CA VAL A 459 12.20 -3.72 15.44
C VAL A 459 11.98 -2.49 16.32
N PHE A 460 12.28 -2.62 17.61
CA PHE A 460 12.35 -1.45 18.48
C PHE A 460 13.50 -0.54 17.99
N PRO A 461 13.29 0.77 17.92
CA PRO A 461 14.35 1.68 17.49
C PRO A 461 15.50 1.62 18.49
N ASN A 462 16.75 1.65 18.00
CA ASN A 462 17.92 1.78 18.87
C ASN A 462 17.95 3.15 19.60
N ASN A 463 17.25 4.13 19.06
CA ASN A 463 16.96 5.46 19.60
C ASN A 463 15.53 5.55 20.17
N GLY A 464 14.93 4.41 20.53
CA GLY A 464 13.51 4.33 20.79
C GLY A 464 13.08 5.14 22.00
N LYS A 465 12.12 6.03 21.78
CA LYS A 465 11.46 6.80 22.83
C LYS A 465 10.98 5.83 23.90
N GLN A 466 11.51 5.97 25.11
CA GLN A 466 11.10 5.16 26.25
C GLN A 466 9.61 5.39 26.50
N LEU A 467 8.88 4.30 26.77
CA LEU A 467 7.48 4.40 27.15
C LEU A 467 7.37 5.21 28.44
N ARG A 468 6.71 6.37 28.40
CA ARG A 468 6.47 7.21 29.57
C ARG A 468 5.27 6.68 30.33
N VAL A 469 5.53 5.92 31.38
CA VAL A 469 4.50 5.26 32.17
C VAL A 469 4.16 6.14 33.37
N GLY A 470 2.95 6.72 33.38
CA GLY A 470 2.46 7.51 34.50
C GLY A 470 2.11 6.63 35.70
N VAL A 471 2.67 6.96 36.88
CA VAL A 471 2.46 6.20 38.12
C VAL A 471 1.92 7.11 39.21
N PRO A 472 0.78 6.79 39.85
CA PRO A 472 0.16 7.67 40.83
C PRO A 472 0.97 7.74 42.13
N ARG A 473 1.32 8.96 42.54
CA ARG A 473 2.02 9.24 43.80
C ARG A 473 1.03 9.39 44.95
N ARG A 474 0.59 8.27 45.50
CA ARG A 474 -0.44 8.19 46.55
C ARG A 474 0.09 8.42 47.96
N VAL A 475 -0.83 8.81 48.85
CA VAL A 475 -0.59 8.95 50.29
C VAL A 475 -1.18 7.79 51.08
N SER A 476 -2.28 7.19 50.61
CA SER A 476 -2.89 6.00 51.23
C SER A 476 -2.74 4.76 50.36
N PHE A 477 -2.82 3.56 50.96
CA PHE A 477 -2.68 2.25 50.29
C PHE A 477 -1.37 2.11 49.51
N ARG A 478 -0.26 2.38 50.20
CA ARG A 478 1.10 2.47 49.61
C ARG A 478 1.65 1.10 49.19
N GLU A 479 1.00 0.02 49.62
CA GLU A 479 1.27 -1.38 49.27
C GLU A 479 0.93 -1.68 47.80
N PHE A 480 -0.07 -0.99 47.23
CA PHE A 480 -0.45 -1.17 45.82
C PHE A 480 0.53 -0.45 44.89
N VAL A 481 0.83 0.82 45.20
CA VAL A 481 1.81 1.64 44.49
C VAL A 481 2.37 2.69 45.45
N SER A 482 3.69 2.80 45.51
CA SER A 482 4.37 3.91 46.16
C SER A 482 5.69 4.25 45.48
N GLN A 483 6.06 5.53 45.54
CA GLN A 483 7.40 5.99 45.16
C GLN A 483 8.35 5.79 46.33
N GLU A 484 9.53 5.22 46.06
CA GLU A 484 10.63 5.17 47.00
C GLU A 484 11.08 6.58 47.40
N ARG A 485 11.56 6.75 48.63
CA ARG A 485 11.92 8.08 49.13
C ARG A 485 13.24 8.53 48.48
N GLY A 486 13.18 9.61 47.71
CA GLY A 486 14.36 10.27 47.13
C GLY A 486 14.86 9.67 45.81
N THR A 487 14.11 8.72 45.22
CA THR A 487 14.40 8.12 43.91
C THR A 487 13.19 8.24 42.99
N ASP A 488 13.40 8.04 41.68
CA ASP A 488 12.33 7.90 40.68
C ASP A 488 11.83 6.44 40.57
N ASN A 489 12.20 5.59 41.52
CA ASN A 489 11.77 4.21 41.57
C ASN A 489 10.40 4.09 42.24
N PHE A 490 9.62 3.13 41.73
CA PHE A 490 8.32 2.79 42.26
C PHE A 490 8.31 1.33 42.67
N GLN A 491 7.54 1.04 43.72
CA GLN A 491 7.35 -0.29 44.26
C GLN A 491 5.87 -0.51 44.60
N GLY A 492 5.49 -1.77 44.78
CA GLY A 492 4.13 -2.16 45.15
C GLY A 492 3.52 -3.12 44.14
N PHE A 493 2.42 -3.75 44.54
CA PHE A 493 1.80 -4.85 43.79
C PHE A 493 1.56 -4.53 42.30
N CYS A 494 1.07 -3.33 41.97
CA CYS A 494 0.80 -2.96 40.57
C CYS A 494 2.07 -2.79 39.73
N ILE A 495 3.17 -2.36 40.35
CA ILE A 495 4.47 -2.23 39.69
C ILE A 495 5.04 -3.60 39.39
N ASP A 496 4.97 -4.52 40.36
CA ASP A 496 5.44 -5.91 40.20
C ASP A 496 4.67 -6.63 39.08
N VAL A 497 3.35 -6.46 39.02
CA VAL A 497 2.51 -7.00 37.92
C VAL A 497 2.93 -6.43 36.56
N PHE A 498 3.19 -5.13 36.48
CA PHE A 498 3.64 -4.50 35.24
C PHE A 498 5.01 -5.04 34.81
N ILE A 499 5.98 -5.11 35.73
CA ILE A 499 7.32 -5.63 35.45
C ILE A 499 7.25 -7.10 35.02
N ALA A 500 6.44 -7.92 35.70
CA ALA A 500 6.22 -9.31 35.31
C ALA A 500 5.61 -9.42 33.91
N ALA A 501 4.63 -8.58 33.57
CA ALA A 501 4.03 -8.56 32.24
C ALA A 501 5.04 -8.15 31.16
N ILE A 502 5.88 -7.14 31.42
CA ILE A 502 6.94 -6.73 30.49
C ILE A 502 7.99 -7.84 30.31
N ASN A 503 8.38 -8.54 31.38
CA ASN A 503 9.36 -9.61 31.32
C ASN A 503 8.88 -10.86 30.56
N LEU A 504 7.56 -11.05 30.43
CA LEU A 504 6.97 -12.11 29.62
C LEU A 504 6.90 -11.75 28.12
N LEU A 505 7.15 -10.51 27.75
CA LEU A 505 7.20 -10.12 26.35
C LEU A 505 8.44 -10.74 25.70
N PRO A 506 8.33 -11.28 24.47
CA PRO A 506 9.46 -11.87 23.75
C PRO A 506 10.46 -10.80 23.23
N TYR A 507 10.41 -9.58 23.79
CA TYR A 507 11.19 -8.43 23.38
C TYR A 507 11.34 -7.43 24.52
N ALA A 508 12.47 -6.70 24.52
CA ALA A 508 12.70 -5.63 25.47
C ALA A 508 11.81 -4.41 25.15
N VAL A 509 11.06 -3.95 26.15
CA VAL A 509 10.31 -2.69 26.09
C VAL A 509 11.01 -1.70 27.00
N PRO A 510 11.70 -0.66 26.49
CA PRO A 510 12.29 0.36 27.33
C PRO A 510 11.18 1.28 27.85
N TYR A 511 11.10 1.47 29.17
CA TYR A 511 10.11 2.32 29.82
C TYR A 511 10.75 3.14 30.93
N ILE A 512 10.11 4.25 31.28
CA ILE A 512 10.41 5.06 32.46
C ILE A 512 9.12 5.32 33.23
N PHE A 513 9.20 5.22 34.55
CA PHE A 513 8.10 5.62 35.42
C PHE A 513 8.16 7.12 35.69
N ILE A 514 7.03 7.79 35.55
CA ILE A 514 6.91 9.23 35.82
C ILE A 514 5.87 9.43 36.93
N PRO A 515 6.22 10.08 38.05
CA PRO A 515 5.28 10.34 39.14
C PRO A 515 4.14 11.26 38.69
N PHE A 516 2.92 10.91 39.08
CA PHE A 516 1.74 11.73 38.89
C PHE A 516 1.07 12.07 40.23
N GLY A 517 0.95 13.37 40.51
CA GLY A 517 0.37 13.89 41.75
C GLY A 517 1.38 14.58 42.66
N ASN A 518 0.87 15.34 43.63
CA ASN A 518 1.68 16.17 44.53
C ASN A 518 2.28 15.40 45.72
N GLY A 519 1.90 14.15 45.94
CA GLY A 519 2.35 13.33 47.07
C GLY A 519 1.81 13.76 48.44
N THR A 520 0.88 14.72 48.50
CA THR A 520 0.21 15.16 49.74
C THR A 520 -1.27 14.74 49.79
N LYS A 521 -1.88 14.49 48.63
CA LYS A 521 -3.21 13.89 48.49
C LYS A 521 -3.19 12.81 47.42
N ASN A 522 -4.15 11.88 47.46
CA ASN A 522 -4.28 10.89 46.40
C ASN A 522 -4.62 11.58 45.07
N PRO A 523 -3.93 11.26 43.97
CA PRO A 523 -4.14 11.89 42.68
C PRO A 523 -5.46 11.45 42.02
N SER A 524 -5.98 12.30 41.12
CA SER A 524 -7.17 11.97 40.31
C SER A 524 -6.81 11.00 39.19
N TYR A 525 -7.34 9.78 39.24
CA TYR A 525 -7.13 8.80 38.18
C TYR A 525 -7.78 9.19 36.84
N SER A 526 -8.81 10.03 36.86
CA SER A 526 -9.41 10.53 35.62
C SER A 526 -8.46 11.52 34.92
N GLU A 527 -7.72 12.34 35.67
CA GLU A 527 -6.69 13.21 35.11
C GLU A 527 -5.46 12.42 34.64
N LEU A 528 -5.01 11.42 35.43
CA LEU A 528 -3.92 10.53 35.03
C LEU A 528 -4.20 9.86 33.67
N VAL A 529 -5.43 9.36 33.51
CA VAL A 529 -5.85 8.74 32.24
C VAL A 529 -5.95 9.78 31.12
N ASN A 530 -6.42 11.00 31.41
CA ASN A 530 -6.47 12.07 30.42
C ASN A 530 -5.06 12.53 29.98
N MET A 531 -4.02 12.37 30.81
CA MET A 531 -2.64 12.65 30.40
C MET A 531 -2.13 11.69 29.30
N ILE A 532 -2.80 10.54 29.10
CA ILE A 532 -2.51 9.63 27.98
C ILE A 532 -3.06 10.22 26.68
N THR A 533 -4.28 10.75 26.68
CA THR A 533 -4.90 11.35 25.48
C THR A 533 -4.22 12.64 25.05
N THR A 534 -3.70 13.44 25.99
CA THR A 534 -2.92 14.64 25.66
C THR A 534 -1.48 14.31 25.21
N GLY A 535 -1.07 13.05 25.26
CA GLY A 535 0.27 12.62 24.84
C GLY A 535 1.38 12.93 25.85
N ASN A 536 1.03 13.21 27.11
CA ASN A 536 2.00 13.42 28.19
C ASN A 536 2.56 12.09 28.70
N PHE A 537 1.69 11.07 28.80
CA PHE A 537 2.04 9.69 29.09
C PHE A 537 1.69 8.79 27.92
N ASP A 538 2.43 7.69 27.77
CA ASP A 538 2.18 6.68 26.74
C ASP A 538 1.40 5.48 27.34
N ALA A 539 1.48 5.29 28.67
CA ALA A 539 0.69 4.32 29.44
C ALA A 539 0.55 4.78 30.90
N ALA A 540 -0.30 4.13 31.69
CA ALA A 540 -0.39 4.35 33.14
C ALA A 540 -0.48 3.02 33.90
N VAL A 541 0.17 2.97 35.07
CA VAL A 541 0.21 1.78 35.94
C VAL A 541 -0.23 2.16 37.34
N GLY A 542 -1.15 1.38 37.91
CA GLY A 542 -1.63 1.51 39.28
C GLY A 542 -2.96 0.80 39.47
N ASP A 543 -3.58 0.97 40.65
CA ASP A 543 -4.90 0.43 40.97
C ASP A 543 -6.04 1.25 40.33
N ILE A 544 -5.95 1.42 39.01
CA ILE A 544 -6.85 2.26 38.23
C ILE A 544 -8.12 1.45 37.93
N GLY A 545 -9.22 1.81 38.59
CA GLY A 545 -10.52 1.21 38.30
C GLY A 545 -10.98 1.46 36.87
N ILE A 546 -11.42 0.38 36.20
CA ILE A 546 -12.00 0.41 34.85
C ILE A 546 -13.45 0.88 34.98
N VAL A 547 -13.74 2.06 34.45
CA VAL A 547 -15.09 2.67 34.48
C VAL A 547 -15.45 3.22 33.10
N THR A 548 -16.75 3.25 32.78
CA THR A 548 -17.28 3.60 31.46
C THR A 548 -16.82 4.96 30.93
N SER A 549 -16.57 5.94 31.81
CA SER A 549 -16.06 7.25 31.38
C SER A 549 -14.61 7.21 30.90
N ARG A 550 -13.77 6.33 31.49
CA ARG A 550 -12.35 6.19 31.13
C ARG A 550 -12.15 5.33 29.89
N THR A 551 -12.97 4.28 29.72
CA THR A 551 -12.91 3.39 28.54
C THR A 551 -13.31 4.09 27.23
N LYS A 552 -13.95 5.27 27.31
CA LYS A 552 -14.25 6.11 26.14
C LYS A 552 -13.04 6.88 25.61
N ILE A 553 -12.01 7.06 26.43
CA ILE A 553 -10.86 7.92 26.11
C ILE A 553 -9.53 7.16 26.02
N VAL A 554 -9.41 6.00 26.67
CA VAL A 554 -8.23 5.13 26.56
C VAL A 554 -8.62 3.66 26.51
N ASP A 555 -7.76 2.86 25.91
CA ASP A 555 -7.85 1.40 25.95
C ASP A 555 -7.30 0.86 27.28
N PHE A 556 -7.96 -0.17 27.82
CA PHE A 556 -7.55 -0.87 29.04
C PHE A 556 -7.10 -2.29 28.75
N THR A 557 -6.18 -2.81 29.57
CA THR A 557 -5.87 -4.23 29.60
C THR A 557 -7.03 -5.02 30.20
N GLN A 558 -6.96 -6.35 30.12
CA GLN A 558 -7.80 -7.20 30.97
C GLN A 558 -7.54 -6.88 32.45
N PRO A 559 -8.56 -6.89 33.31
CA PRO A 559 -8.38 -6.62 34.73
C PRO A 559 -7.55 -7.74 35.37
N TYR A 560 -6.45 -7.37 36.04
CA TYR A 560 -5.59 -8.33 36.74
C TYR A 560 -6.03 -8.60 38.19
N ALA A 561 -6.97 -7.81 38.71
CA ALA A 561 -7.57 -7.98 40.03
C ALA A 561 -9.06 -7.65 39.98
N SER A 562 -9.90 -8.50 40.57
CA SER A 562 -11.34 -8.26 40.68
C SER A 562 -11.62 -7.20 41.75
N SER A 563 -12.40 -6.17 41.42
CA SER A 563 -12.91 -5.19 42.38
C SER A 563 -14.33 -5.52 42.81
N GLY A 564 -14.62 -5.42 44.12
CA GLY A 564 -15.97 -5.54 44.68
C GLY A 564 -16.23 -4.48 45.74
N LEU A 565 -17.47 -4.02 45.85
CA LEU A 565 -17.89 -3.10 46.91
C LEU A 565 -18.18 -3.91 48.19
N VAL A 566 -17.44 -3.61 49.26
CA VAL A 566 -17.65 -4.21 50.59
C VAL A 566 -17.84 -3.09 51.60
N VAL A 567 -18.83 -3.25 52.47
CA VAL A 567 -19.06 -2.33 53.59
C VAL A 567 -18.28 -2.83 54.79
N VAL A 568 -17.35 -2.02 55.28
CA VAL A 568 -16.63 -2.27 56.54
C VAL A 568 -17.32 -1.46 57.63
N ALA A 569 -17.89 -2.15 58.61
CA ALA A 569 -18.48 -1.53 59.79
C ALA A 569 -17.74 -2.00 61.04
N PRO A 570 -17.46 -1.10 62.01
CA PRO A 570 -16.91 -1.51 63.29
C PRO A 570 -17.90 -2.44 63.99
N PHE A 571 -17.41 -3.55 64.52
CA PHE A 571 -18.20 -4.50 65.29
C PHE A 571 -17.71 -4.52 66.72
N GLU A 572 -18.58 -4.16 67.66
CA GLU A 572 -18.34 -4.36 69.09
C GLU A 572 -19.12 -5.60 69.58
N LYS A 573 -18.44 -6.51 70.27
CA LYS A 573 -19.08 -7.65 70.91
C LYS A 573 -19.91 -7.16 72.10
N LEU A 574 -21.23 -7.37 72.05
CA LEU A 574 -22.10 -7.18 73.22
C LEU A 574 -21.81 -8.28 74.24
N HIS A 575 -21.23 -7.93 75.40
CA HIS A 575 -21.05 -8.85 76.52
C HIS A 575 -22.40 -9.08 77.23
N THR A 576 -23.14 -10.12 76.83
CA THR A 576 -24.26 -10.66 77.61
C THR A 576 -23.72 -11.60 78.68
N GLY A 577 -23.38 -11.05 79.85
CA GLY A 577 -23.00 -11.85 81.03
C GLY A 577 -24.17 -12.74 81.52
N ALA A 578 -23.86 -13.75 82.34
CA ALA A 578 -24.83 -14.73 82.87
C ALA A 578 -26.06 -14.14 83.58
N TRP A 579 -25.98 -12.87 84.02
CA TRP A 579 -27.06 -12.12 84.64
C TRP A 579 -28.01 -11.43 83.65
N ALA A 580 -27.88 -11.69 82.34
CA ALA A 580 -28.74 -11.11 81.31
C ALA A 580 -30.23 -11.42 81.54
N PHE A 581 -30.56 -12.55 82.18
CA PHE A 581 -31.94 -12.92 82.53
C PHE A 581 -32.61 -11.98 83.55
N LEU A 582 -31.84 -11.18 84.30
CA LEU A 582 -32.41 -10.18 85.22
C LEU A 582 -32.81 -8.87 84.51
N ARG A 583 -32.35 -8.63 83.27
CA ARG A 583 -32.65 -7.40 82.50
C ARG A 583 -34.13 -7.14 82.20
N PRO A 584 -35.01 -8.15 82.00
CA PRO A 584 -36.41 -7.89 81.65
C PRO A 584 -37.24 -7.21 82.75
N LEU A 585 -36.82 -7.31 84.03
CA LEU A 585 -37.53 -6.70 85.16
C LEU A 585 -36.65 -5.67 85.86
N SER A 586 -37.24 -4.57 86.30
CA SER A 586 -36.52 -3.58 87.10
C SER A 586 -36.11 -4.18 88.45
N ARG A 587 -35.06 -3.64 89.07
CA ARG A 587 -34.64 -4.08 90.43
C ARG A 587 -35.79 -3.98 91.44
N GLN A 588 -36.63 -2.96 91.30
CA GLN A 588 -37.81 -2.77 92.15
C GLN A 588 -38.83 -3.91 91.94
N MET A 589 -39.09 -4.32 90.70
CA MET A 589 -40.01 -5.43 90.41
C MET A 589 -39.50 -6.76 90.98
N TRP A 590 -38.20 -7.06 90.85
CA TRP A 590 -37.61 -8.27 91.46
C TRP A 590 -37.76 -8.30 92.99
N ILE A 591 -37.58 -7.15 93.64
CA ILE A 591 -37.78 -7.02 95.09
C ILE A 591 -39.26 -7.22 95.44
N VAL A 592 -40.18 -6.60 94.71
CA VAL A 592 -41.63 -6.75 94.92
C VAL A 592 -42.06 -8.20 94.74
N THR A 593 -41.62 -8.88 93.67
CA THR A 593 -41.91 -10.30 93.45
C THR A 593 -41.38 -11.18 94.58
N SER A 594 -40.16 -10.90 95.08
CA SER A 594 -39.58 -11.64 96.21
C SER A 594 -40.38 -11.43 97.51
N CYS A 595 -40.79 -10.18 97.79
CA CYS A 595 -41.63 -9.86 98.94
C CYS A 595 -43.01 -10.53 98.85
N PHE A 596 -43.61 -10.53 97.65
CA PHE A 596 -44.92 -11.15 97.43
C PHE A 596 -44.85 -12.67 97.57
N PHE A 597 -43.79 -13.30 97.06
CA PHE A 597 -43.55 -14.74 97.21
C PHE A 597 -43.42 -15.14 98.69
N LEU A 598 -42.65 -14.39 99.47
CA LEU A 598 -42.54 -14.60 100.92
C LEU A 598 -43.87 -14.40 101.65
N PHE A 599 -44.64 -13.36 101.28
CA PHE A 599 -45.96 -13.11 101.87
C PHE A 599 -46.93 -14.27 101.59
N VAL A 600 -47.00 -14.74 100.35
CA VAL A 600 -47.83 -15.90 99.98
C VAL A 600 -47.38 -17.15 100.75
N GLY A 601 -46.07 -17.39 100.83
CA GLY A 601 -45.53 -18.53 101.59
C GLY A 601 -45.86 -18.48 103.09
N ILE A 602 -45.87 -17.28 103.71
CA ILE A 602 -46.32 -17.10 105.10
C ILE A 602 -47.82 -17.38 105.24
N VAL A 603 -48.65 -16.93 104.29
CA VAL A 603 -50.10 -17.21 104.30
C VAL A 603 -50.37 -18.70 104.18
N VAL A 604 -49.68 -19.39 103.26
CA VAL A 604 -49.76 -20.86 103.11
C VAL A 604 -49.29 -21.55 104.38
N TRP A 605 -48.19 -21.11 104.98
CA TRP A 605 -47.71 -21.63 106.27
C TRP A 605 -48.78 -21.48 107.35
N ILE A 606 -49.42 -20.31 107.52
CA ILE A 606 -50.48 -20.13 108.52
C ILE A 606 -51.66 -21.08 108.29
N LEU A 607 -52.08 -21.27 107.04
CA LEU A 607 -53.25 -22.10 106.70
C LEU A 607 -52.96 -23.61 106.85
N GLU A 608 -51.79 -24.07 106.43
CA GLU A 608 -51.45 -25.49 106.40
C GLU A 608 -50.68 -25.99 107.63
N HIS A 609 -50.06 -25.12 108.43
CA HIS A 609 -49.24 -25.51 109.59
C HIS A 609 -50.00 -26.38 110.61
N ARG A 610 -51.34 -26.31 110.62
CA ARG A 610 -52.18 -27.09 111.52
C ARG A 610 -52.49 -28.52 111.03
N ILE A 611 -52.30 -28.82 109.75
CA ILE A 611 -52.71 -30.09 109.12
C ILE A 611 -51.53 -30.78 108.43
N ASN A 612 -50.56 -30.03 107.91
CA ASN A 612 -49.43 -30.54 107.14
C ASN A 612 -48.17 -30.67 108.01
N ASP A 613 -47.67 -31.89 108.16
CA ASP A 613 -46.53 -32.20 109.05
C ASP A 613 -45.19 -31.64 108.54
N ASP A 614 -45.07 -31.30 107.25
CA ASP A 614 -43.84 -30.70 106.71
C ASP A 614 -43.59 -29.26 107.18
N PHE A 615 -44.65 -28.53 107.57
CA PHE A 615 -44.53 -27.20 108.18
C PHE A 615 -44.30 -27.22 109.70
N ARG A 616 -44.14 -28.41 110.32
CA ARG A 616 -43.88 -28.58 111.76
C ARG A 616 -42.44 -29.01 112.11
N GLY A 617 -41.58 -29.16 111.11
CA GLY A 617 -40.16 -29.51 111.30
C GLY A 617 -39.31 -28.38 111.90
N SER A 618 -37.98 -28.57 111.96
CA SER A 618 -37.04 -27.53 112.43
C SER A 618 -37.20 -26.20 111.67
N PRO A 619 -36.86 -25.04 112.28
CA PRO A 619 -37.06 -23.72 111.63
C PRO A 619 -36.43 -23.63 110.24
N LYS A 620 -35.29 -24.29 110.03
CA LYS A 620 -34.63 -24.35 108.73
C LYS A 620 -35.44 -25.13 107.68
N LYS A 621 -36.11 -26.22 108.09
CA LYS A 621 -36.98 -27.01 107.20
C LYS A 621 -38.22 -26.21 106.79
N GLN A 622 -38.82 -25.46 107.73
CA GLN A 622 -39.97 -24.60 107.44
C GLN A 622 -39.65 -23.47 106.46
N ILE A 623 -38.50 -22.82 106.60
CA ILE A 623 -38.05 -21.77 105.67
C ILE A 623 -37.82 -22.33 104.26
N ILE A 624 -37.27 -23.54 104.14
CA ILE A 624 -37.08 -24.19 102.84
C ILE A 624 -38.43 -24.49 102.20
N THR A 625 -39.41 -25.02 102.95
CA THR A 625 -40.76 -25.28 102.43
C THR A 625 -41.52 -24.01 102.04
N ILE A 626 -41.19 -22.86 102.63
CA ILE A 626 -41.76 -21.55 102.23
C ILE A 626 -41.10 -21.01 100.94
N LEU A 627 -39.85 -21.37 100.68
CA LEU A 627 -39.05 -20.85 99.56
C LEU A 627 -39.02 -21.77 98.34
N TRP A 628 -39.50 -23.01 98.48
CA TRP A 628 -39.61 -24.03 97.44
C TRP A 628 -41.01 -24.03 96.86
#